data_AF-A0AAT9H777-F1
#
_entry.id   AF-A0AAT9H777-F1
#
_cell.length_a   1.000
_cell.length_b   1.000
_cell.length_c   1.000
_cell.angle_alpha   90.00
_cell.angle_beta   90.00
_cell.angle_gamma   90.00
#
_symmetry.space_group_name_H-M   'P 1'
#
loop_
_entity.id
_entity.type
_entity.pdbx_description
1 polymer ?
#
loop_
_entity_poly.entity_id
_entity_poly.type
_entity_poly.pdbx_seq_one_letter_code
_entity_poly.pdbx_strand_id
1 'polypeptide(L)'
;MSLPSFGQAEEIQKAEIEGGTLSKKYIDGKLESFMVEMYAVNYGNIFSFTKEKDTITVSNGEKSAAAIKIYFKDQMQISELLYKKKIVGYFEAINLNIDQLPKSNSIYSFLVNNKIKSSISSFDLKDLDENFDQNLIKLFTSLNHVASAENLDSAFNSIAHFFSKEDALYRIYLRSYAEKFAPPVISYLKTNASGKIESGIVWTGKETGNGKYEIYSKEKIIQSGIQNLSNFKKTFREYFNKNGIEN
;
A
#
# COMPACT_ATOMS: atom_id res chain seq x y z
N MET A 1 -40.06 -9.21 -35.67
CA MET A 1 -38.77 -9.89 -35.48
C MET A 1 -37.98 -9.06 -34.49
N SER A 2 -37.84 -9.53 -33.25
CA SER A 2 -36.95 -8.91 -32.26
C SER A 2 -35.52 -9.35 -32.55
N LEU A 3 -34.61 -8.39 -32.70
CA LEU A 3 -33.17 -8.67 -32.75
C LEU A 3 -32.75 -9.40 -31.46
N PRO A 4 -31.90 -10.43 -31.53
CA PRO A 4 -31.34 -11.03 -30.32
C PRO A 4 -30.43 -10.01 -29.65
N SER A 5 -30.65 -9.77 -28.36
CA SER A 5 -29.67 -9.12 -27.49
C SER A 5 -28.38 -9.93 -27.55
N PHE A 6 -27.32 -9.40 -28.17
CA PHE A 6 -25.99 -9.99 -28.09
C PHE A 6 -25.57 -10.02 -26.62
N GLY A 7 -25.44 -11.22 -26.06
CA GLY A 7 -24.87 -11.41 -24.71
C GLY A 7 -23.43 -10.93 -24.68
N GLN A 8 -23.04 -10.28 -23.59
CA GLN A 8 -21.66 -9.81 -23.38
C GLN A 8 -20.69 -10.98 -23.48
N ALA A 9 -19.55 -10.77 -24.15
CA ALA A 9 -18.55 -11.82 -24.30
C ALA A 9 -17.77 -11.93 -22.99
N GLU A 10 -17.93 -13.06 -22.29
CA GLU A 10 -17.20 -13.39 -21.07
C GLU A 10 -15.97 -14.25 -21.40
N GLU A 11 -14.80 -13.84 -20.91
CA GLU A 11 -13.53 -14.56 -21.06
C GLU A 11 -12.86 -14.72 -19.70
N ILE A 12 -12.36 -15.93 -19.41
CA ILE A 12 -11.56 -16.22 -18.20
C ILE A 12 -10.16 -16.64 -18.63
N GLN A 13 -9.16 -15.89 -18.19
CA GLN A 13 -7.75 -16.21 -18.39
C GLN A 13 -7.16 -16.72 -17.08
N LYS A 14 -6.41 -17.83 -17.14
CA LYS A 14 -5.72 -18.40 -15.97
C LYS A 14 -4.21 -18.49 -16.24
N ALA A 15 -3.41 -18.19 -15.22
CA ALA A 15 -1.97 -18.31 -15.25
C ALA A 15 -1.46 -18.86 -13.91
N GLU A 16 -0.42 -19.70 -13.97
CA GLU A 16 0.35 -20.07 -12.78
C GLU A 16 1.32 -18.95 -12.41
N ILE A 17 1.50 -18.74 -11.12
CA ILE A 17 2.52 -17.87 -10.54
C ILE A 17 3.23 -18.64 -9.43
N GLU A 18 4.44 -18.23 -9.07
CA GLU A 18 5.19 -18.93 -8.04
C GLU A 18 4.47 -18.84 -6.69
N GLY A 19 4.09 -20.01 -6.17
CA GLY A 19 3.30 -20.13 -4.94
C GLY A 19 1.79 -19.93 -5.11
N GLY A 20 1.24 -19.95 -6.32
CA GLY A 20 -0.20 -19.72 -6.51
C GLY A 20 -0.74 -19.77 -7.94
N THR A 21 -1.96 -19.27 -8.12
CA THR A 21 -2.56 -19.02 -9.44
C THR A 21 -3.22 -17.66 -9.52
N LEU A 22 -3.27 -17.11 -10.73
CA LEU A 22 -4.01 -15.91 -11.08
C LEU A 22 -5.11 -16.26 -12.07
N SER A 23 -6.35 -15.90 -11.76
CA SER A 23 -7.49 -15.97 -12.68
C SER A 23 -8.02 -14.56 -12.95
N LYS A 24 -8.19 -14.16 -14.20
CA LYS A 24 -8.75 -12.87 -14.62
C LYS A 24 -10.04 -13.08 -15.39
N LYS A 25 -11.08 -12.33 -15.03
CA LYS A 25 -12.37 -12.32 -15.72
C LYS A 25 -12.53 -11.01 -16.51
N TYR A 26 -12.79 -11.15 -17.79
CA TYR A 26 -13.07 -10.04 -18.69
C TYR A 26 -14.51 -10.09 -19.18
N ILE A 27 -15.13 -8.91 -19.28
CA ILE A 27 -16.45 -8.71 -19.90
C ILE A 27 -16.28 -7.64 -20.97
N ASP A 28 -16.63 -7.97 -22.22
CA ASP A 28 -16.47 -7.07 -23.37
C ASP A 28 -15.02 -6.50 -23.49
N GLY A 29 -14.03 -7.35 -23.23
CA GLY A 29 -12.60 -7.01 -23.28
C GLY A 29 -12.08 -6.16 -22.12
N LYS A 30 -12.92 -5.82 -21.13
CA LYS A 30 -12.52 -5.07 -19.93
C LYS A 30 -12.33 -6.00 -18.74
N LEU A 31 -11.24 -5.81 -18.01
CA LEU A 31 -10.98 -6.55 -16.77
C LEU A 31 -12.00 -6.12 -15.70
N GLU A 32 -12.80 -7.08 -15.25
CA GLU A 32 -13.89 -6.85 -14.28
C GLU A 32 -13.50 -7.33 -12.88
N SER A 33 -12.89 -8.51 -12.80
CA SER A 33 -12.38 -9.08 -11.57
C SER A 33 -11.14 -9.94 -11.81
N PHE A 34 -10.36 -10.16 -10.77
CA PHE A 34 -9.34 -11.20 -10.77
C PHE A 34 -9.20 -11.84 -9.39
N MET A 35 -8.75 -13.08 -9.36
CA MET A 35 -8.55 -13.87 -8.17
C MET A 35 -7.10 -14.31 -8.10
N VAL A 36 -6.52 -14.22 -6.91
CA VAL A 36 -5.18 -14.70 -6.60
C VAL A 36 -5.31 -15.79 -5.55
N GLU A 37 -5.04 -17.02 -5.96
CA GLU A 37 -4.99 -18.17 -5.05
C GLU A 37 -3.55 -18.38 -4.60
N MET A 38 -3.34 -18.53 -3.30
CA MET A 38 -2.03 -18.81 -2.71
C MET A 38 -1.96 -20.22 -2.16
N TYR A 39 -0.95 -20.97 -2.59
CA TYR A 39 -0.66 -22.30 -2.09
C TYR A 39 0.39 -22.19 -0.97
N ALA A 40 -0.05 -22.11 0.29
CA ALA A 40 0.84 -22.25 1.44
C ALA A 40 0.66 -23.61 2.10
N VAL A 41 1.75 -24.13 2.69
CA VAL A 41 1.88 -25.51 3.23
C VAL A 41 0.76 -25.89 4.21
N ASN A 42 0.04 -24.95 4.84
CA ASN A 42 -1.02 -25.24 5.81
C ASN A 42 -2.32 -24.39 5.68
N TYR A 43 -2.42 -23.44 4.74
CA TYR A 43 -3.62 -22.60 4.54
C TYR A 43 -3.68 -22.10 3.09
N GLY A 44 -4.82 -22.27 2.42
CA GLY A 44 -5.08 -21.65 1.12
C GLY A 44 -5.78 -20.31 1.30
N ASN A 45 -5.10 -19.20 0.99
CA ASN A 45 -5.74 -17.89 0.92
C ASN A 45 -6.19 -17.63 -0.51
N ILE A 46 -7.41 -17.12 -0.68
CA ILE A 46 -7.95 -16.75 -2.00
C ILE A 46 -8.35 -15.29 -1.92
N PHE A 47 -7.52 -14.42 -2.49
CA PHE A 47 -7.81 -13.00 -2.57
C PHE A 47 -8.62 -12.72 -3.84
N SER A 48 -9.88 -12.32 -3.66
CA SER A 48 -10.74 -11.85 -4.73
C SER A 48 -10.63 -10.34 -4.84
N PHE A 49 -10.30 -9.86 -6.04
CA PHE A 49 -10.22 -8.45 -6.39
C PHE A 49 -11.36 -8.13 -7.35
N THR A 50 -12.29 -7.30 -6.91
CA THR A 50 -13.40 -6.83 -7.72
C THR A 50 -13.34 -5.32 -7.85
N LYS A 51 -13.73 -4.81 -9.02
CA LYS A 51 -13.91 -3.38 -9.24
C LYS A 51 -15.40 -3.12 -9.42
N GLU A 52 -15.99 -2.39 -8.49
CA GLU A 52 -17.41 -2.01 -8.54
C GLU A 52 -17.51 -0.49 -8.51
N LYS A 53 -18.06 0.09 -9.58
CA LYS A 53 -18.25 1.55 -9.72
C LYS A 53 -16.95 2.34 -9.51
N ASP A 54 -16.78 2.90 -8.33
CA ASP A 54 -15.72 3.82 -7.91
C ASP A 54 -14.74 3.20 -6.89
N THR A 55 -14.88 1.91 -6.60
CA THR A 55 -14.09 1.21 -5.58
C THR A 55 -13.53 -0.13 -6.08
N ILE A 56 -12.27 -0.39 -5.76
CA ILE A 56 -11.67 -1.73 -5.83
C ILE A 56 -11.82 -2.35 -4.45
N THR A 57 -12.42 -3.54 -4.38
CA THR A 57 -12.54 -4.31 -3.13
C THR A 57 -11.66 -5.54 -3.21
N VAL A 58 -10.92 -5.80 -2.14
CA VAL A 58 -10.14 -7.02 -1.95
C VAL A 58 -10.68 -7.76 -0.74
N SER A 59 -10.97 -9.05 -0.88
CA SER A 59 -11.47 -9.90 0.19
C SER A 59 -10.80 -11.26 0.16
N ASN A 60 -10.63 -11.90 1.32
CA ASN A 60 -10.15 -13.28 1.42
C ASN A 60 -11.35 -14.24 1.47
N GLY A 61 -11.91 -14.57 0.31
CA GLY A 61 -13.13 -15.39 0.18
C GLY A 61 -14.45 -14.68 0.54
N GLU A 62 -15.58 -15.36 0.29
CA GLU A 62 -16.93 -14.76 0.32
C GLU A 62 -17.45 -14.35 1.71
N LYS A 63 -16.83 -14.81 2.81
CA LYS A 63 -17.31 -14.58 4.19
C LYS A 63 -16.30 -13.87 5.10
N SER A 64 -15.26 -13.25 4.52
CA SER A 64 -14.27 -12.54 5.33
C SER A 64 -14.90 -11.35 6.07
N ALA A 65 -14.67 -11.26 7.37
CA ALA A 65 -14.99 -10.06 8.16
C ALA A 65 -14.03 -8.89 7.84
N ALA A 66 -12.96 -9.15 7.08
CA ALA A 66 -11.96 -8.18 6.67
C ALA A 66 -11.95 -7.95 5.16
N ALA A 67 -11.77 -6.70 4.76
CA ALA A 67 -11.67 -6.31 3.36
C ALA A 67 -10.71 -5.12 3.20
N ILE A 68 -10.10 -4.99 2.03
CA ILE A 68 -9.40 -3.77 1.62
C ILE A 68 -10.28 -3.05 0.61
N LYS A 69 -10.43 -1.74 0.77
CA LYS A 69 -11.05 -0.86 -0.23
C LYS A 69 -10.03 0.12 -0.75
N ILE A 70 -10.01 0.32 -2.07
CA ILE A 70 -9.20 1.35 -2.72
C ILE A 70 -10.13 2.19 -3.59
N TYR A 71 -10.12 3.49 -3.37
CA TYR A 71 -10.94 4.45 -4.11
C TYR A 71 -10.18 5.76 -4.29
N PHE A 72 -10.75 6.71 -5.04
CA PHE A 72 -10.13 7.99 -5.32
C PHE A 72 -11.02 9.13 -4.83
N LYS A 73 -10.42 10.09 -4.13
CA LYS A 73 -11.06 11.34 -3.69
C LYS A 73 -10.15 12.49 -4.05
N ASP A 74 -10.67 13.51 -4.73
CA ASP A 74 -9.88 14.67 -5.18
C ASP A 74 -8.61 14.27 -5.95
N GLN A 75 -8.72 13.23 -6.80
CA GLN A 75 -7.62 12.61 -7.57
C GLN A 75 -6.53 11.93 -6.71
N MET A 76 -6.71 11.86 -5.39
CA MET A 76 -5.83 11.13 -4.48
C MET A 76 -6.39 9.75 -4.19
N GLN A 77 -5.51 8.75 -4.25
CA GLN A 77 -5.86 7.40 -3.84
C GLN A 77 -6.03 7.34 -2.32
N ILE A 78 -7.12 6.70 -1.90
CA ILE A 78 -7.36 6.30 -0.51
C ILE A 78 -7.48 4.79 -0.47
N SER A 79 -6.84 4.19 0.53
CA SER A 79 -6.93 2.77 0.81
C SER A 79 -7.35 2.56 2.26
N GLU A 80 -8.37 1.74 2.49
CA GLU A 80 -8.88 1.38 3.81
C GLU A 80 -8.76 -0.13 4.01
N LEU A 81 -8.20 -0.53 5.14
CA LEU A 81 -8.29 -1.89 5.66
C LEU A 81 -9.42 -1.92 6.68
N LEU A 82 -10.46 -2.70 6.38
CA LEU A 82 -11.62 -2.87 7.23
C LEU A 82 -11.56 -4.20 7.96
N TYR A 83 -11.97 -4.21 9.23
CA TYR A 83 -12.28 -5.43 9.99
C TYR A 83 -13.58 -5.24 10.76
N LYS A 84 -14.53 -6.17 10.61
CA LYS A 84 -15.88 -6.10 11.22
C LYS A 84 -16.56 -4.74 10.99
N LYS A 85 -16.42 -4.20 9.77
CA LYS A 85 -16.94 -2.89 9.32
C LYS A 85 -16.30 -1.66 9.99
N LYS A 86 -15.20 -1.81 10.74
CA LYS A 86 -14.39 -0.70 11.25
C LYS A 86 -13.12 -0.54 10.41
N ILE A 87 -12.67 0.70 10.22
CA ILE A 87 -11.38 0.99 9.59
C ILE A 87 -10.29 0.74 10.63
N VAL A 88 -9.43 -0.23 10.37
CA VAL A 88 -8.27 -0.60 11.22
C VAL A 88 -6.95 -0.21 10.58
N GLY A 89 -6.95 0.11 9.29
CA GLY A 89 -5.81 0.67 8.58
C GLY A 89 -6.27 1.67 7.53
N TYR A 90 -5.52 2.74 7.35
CA TYR A 90 -5.85 3.82 6.42
C TYR A 90 -4.58 4.34 5.76
N PHE A 91 -4.64 4.54 4.46
CA PHE A 91 -3.65 5.32 3.71
C PHE A 91 -4.36 6.31 2.79
N GLU A 92 -3.88 7.54 2.76
CA GLU A 92 -4.33 8.57 1.83
C GLU A 92 -3.12 9.21 1.18
N ALA A 93 -3.05 9.14 -0.15
CA ALA A 93 -2.02 9.82 -0.92
C ALA A 93 -2.18 11.34 -0.76
N ILE A 94 -1.06 12.04 -0.57
CA ILE A 94 -1.06 13.49 -0.42
C ILE A 94 0.04 14.13 -1.25
N ASN A 95 -0.24 15.34 -1.74
CA ASN A 95 0.78 16.27 -2.20
C ASN A 95 1.37 16.96 -0.98
N LEU A 96 2.48 16.44 -0.47
CA LEU A 96 3.09 16.95 0.75
C LEU A 96 3.68 18.35 0.53
N ASN A 97 3.16 19.32 1.28
CA ASN A 97 3.76 20.65 1.43
C ASN A 97 4.33 20.77 2.85
N ILE A 98 5.65 20.94 2.98
CA ILE A 98 6.33 21.02 4.27
C ILE A 98 5.90 22.25 5.09
N ASP A 99 5.45 23.32 4.43
CA ASP A 99 4.99 24.54 5.06
C ASP A 99 3.52 24.43 5.55
N GLN A 100 2.81 23.40 5.10
CA GLN A 100 1.38 23.19 5.36
C GLN A 100 1.08 21.71 5.59
N LEU A 101 1.69 21.12 6.62
CA LEU A 101 1.49 19.71 6.91
C LEU A 101 0.06 19.44 7.47
N PRO A 102 -0.54 18.29 7.11
CA PRO A 102 -1.75 17.80 7.75
C PRO A 102 -1.62 17.76 9.27
N LYS A 103 -2.68 18.15 9.99
CA LYS A 103 -2.70 18.23 11.46
C LYS A 103 -2.94 16.86 12.09
N SER A 104 -2.30 16.54 13.20
CA SER A 104 -2.53 15.32 13.98
C SER A 104 -2.44 14.01 13.19
N ASN A 105 -1.48 13.93 12.26
CA ASN A 105 -1.35 12.78 11.34
C ASN A 105 0.05 12.16 11.39
N SER A 106 0.12 10.87 11.02
CA SER A 106 1.39 10.22 10.67
C SER A 106 1.54 10.22 9.15
N ILE A 107 2.68 10.69 8.66
CA ILE A 107 2.98 10.89 7.25
C ILE A 107 4.20 10.06 6.91
N TYR A 108 4.10 9.21 5.89
CA TYR A 108 5.24 8.49 5.32
C TYR A 108 5.54 9.04 3.94
N SER A 109 6.83 9.12 3.60
CA SER A 109 7.24 9.41 2.24
C SER A 109 8.21 8.36 1.72
N PHE A 110 8.02 7.98 0.46
CA PHE A 110 8.81 6.98 -0.26
C PHE A 110 9.34 7.58 -1.55
N LEU A 111 10.48 7.05 -2.02
CA LEU A 111 11.01 7.35 -3.34
C LEU A 111 10.57 6.25 -4.32
N VAL A 112 9.74 6.60 -5.30
CA VAL A 112 9.26 5.67 -6.35
C VAL A 112 9.56 6.29 -7.70
N ASN A 113 10.36 5.61 -8.54
CA ASN A 113 10.78 6.10 -9.86
C ASN A 113 11.31 7.55 -9.82
N ASN A 114 12.19 7.86 -8.85
CA ASN A 114 12.75 9.19 -8.59
C ASN A 114 11.72 10.28 -8.21
N LYS A 115 10.46 9.92 -7.96
CA LYS A 115 9.43 10.82 -7.45
C LYS A 115 9.15 10.53 -5.98
N ILE A 116 8.95 11.59 -5.20
CA ILE A 116 8.51 11.46 -3.81
C ILE A 116 7.01 11.20 -3.83
N LYS A 117 6.60 10.11 -3.18
CA LYS A 117 5.21 9.83 -2.86
C LYS A 117 5.02 9.95 -1.37
N SER A 118 3.99 10.65 -0.93
CA SER A 118 3.67 10.81 0.47
C SER A 118 2.27 10.34 0.75
N SER A 119 2.07 9.76 1.93
CA SER A 119 0.77 9.35 2.40
C SER A 119 0.56 9.68 3.87
N ILE A 120 -0.65 10.11 4.20
CA ILE A 120 -1.16 9.98 5.56
C ILE A 120 -1.39 8.49 5.81
N SER A 121 -1.07 8.05 7.02
CA SER A 121 -1.27 6.67 7.44
C SER A 121 -1.80 6.61 8.85
N SER A 122 -2.65 5.62 9.12
CA SER A 122 -3.01 5.26 10.49
C SER A 122 -3.32 3.77 10.56
N PHE A 123 -3.01 3.18 11.71
CA PHE A 123 -3.36 1.81 12.05
C PHE A 123 -3.93 1.80 13.46
N ASP A 124 -5.12 1.22 13.60
CA ASP A 124 -5.73 0.90 14.89
C ASP A 124 -5.89 -0.61 15.00
N LEU A 125 -4.85 -1.24 15.57
CA LEU A 125 -4.76 -2.69 15.70
C LEU A 125 -5.42 -3.20 16.99
N LYS A 126 -5.98 -2.32 17.83
CA LYS A 126 -6.52 -2.70 19.16
C LYS A 126 -7.75 -3.59 19.07
N ASP A 127 -8.53 -3.45 18.00
CA ASP A 127 -9.76 -4.18 17.76
C ASP A 127 -9.55 -5.48 16.96
N LEU A 128 -8.30 -5.84 16.67
CA LEU A 128 -7.97 -7.09 15.98
C LEU A 128 -7.99 -8.26 16.98
N ASP A 129 -8.73 -9.31 16.63
CA ASP A 129 -8.72 -10.57 17.39
C ASP A 129 -8.01 -11.67 16.60
N GLU A 130 -7.95 -12.88 17.18
CA GLU A 130 -7.28 -14.04 16.60
C GLU A 130 -7.81 -14.47 15.21
N ASN A 131 -9.02 -14.03 14.83
CA ASN A 131 -9.61 -14.34 13.53
C ASN A 131 -9.19 -13.37 12.43
N PHE A 132 -8.43 -12.31 12.77
CA PHE A 132 -7.94 -11.39 11.77
C PHE A 132 -6.78 -12.00 10.97
N ASP A 133 -6.94 -12.08 9.65
CA ASP A 133 -5.89 -12.56 8.75
C ASP A 133 -4.75 -11.53 8.61
N GLN A 134 -3.64 -11.80 9.28
CA GLN A 134 -2.43 -10.97 9.25
C GLN A 134 -1.86 -10.79 7.83
N ASN A 135 -2.17 -11.69 6.88
CA ASN A 135 -1.74 -11.54 5.49
C ASN A 135 -2.42 -10.35 4.80
N LEU A 136 -3.63 -9.97 5.24
CA LEU A 136 -4.29 -8.78 4.73
C LEU A 136 -3.54 -7.50 5.07
N ILE A 137 -2.84 -7.42 6.21
CA ILE A 137 -1.99 -6.24 6.52
C ILE A 137 -0.83 -6.15 5.52
N LYS A 138 -0.16 -7.27 5.24
CA LYS A 138 0.95 -7.30 4.25
C LYS A 138 0.46 -6.95 2.85
N LEU A 139 -0.71 -7.48 2.45
CA LEU A 139 -1.33 -7.15 1.18
C LEU A 139 -1.70 -5.66 1.12
N PHE A 140 -2.37 -5.16 2.15
CA PHE A 140 -2.79 -3.77 2.27
C PHE A 140 -1.61 -2.81 2.13
N THR A 141 -0.54 -2.99 2.89
CA THR A 141 0.66 -2.15 2.80
C THR A 141 1.30 -2.23 1.42
N SER A 142 1.39 -3.44 0.84
CA SER A 142 1.97 -3.64 -0.49
C SER A 142 1.17 -2.97 -1.61
N LEU A 143 -0.16 -3.04 -1.56
CA LEU A 143 -1.04 -2.43 -2.57
C LEU A 143 -0.89 -0.91 -2.62
N ASN A 144 -0.57 -0.24 -1.51
CA ASN A 144 -0.31 1.20 -1.49
C ASN A 144 0.96 1.61 -2.24
N HIS A 145 1.92 0.69 -2.41
CA HIS A 145 3.11 0.95 -3.21
C HIS A 145 2.89 0.63 -4.70
N VAL A 146 2.08 -0.40 -4.97
CA VAL A 146 1.82 -0.91 -6.33
C VAL A 146 0.84 -0.01 -7.08
N ALA A 147 -0.22 0.46 -6.42
CA ALA A 147 -1.22 1.32 -7.02
C ALA A 147 -0.62 2.73 -7.21
N SER A 148 0.04 2.90 -8.36
CA SER A 148 0.59 4.17 -8.82
C SER A 148 -0.24 4.65 -10.00
N ALA A 149 -1.41 5.18 -9.74
CA ALA A 149 -2.37 5.49 -10.78
C ALA A 149 -3.04 6.84 -10.55
N GLU A 150 -3.42 7.47 -11.66
CA GLU A 150 -4.16 8.74 -11.68
C GLU A 150 -5.67 8.52 -11.47
N ASN A 151 -6.15 7.29 -11.63
CA ASN A 151 -7.55 6.92 -11.50
C ASN A 151 -7.72 5.43 -11.15
N LEU A 152 -8.96 5.05 -10.82
CA LEU A 152 -9.33 3.70 -10.38
C LEU A 152 -9.03 2.61 -11.42
N ASP A 153 -9.34 2.85 -12.70
CA ASP A 153 -9.12 1.85 -13.76
C ASP A 153 -7.64 1.54 -13.94
N SER A 154 -6.81 2.58 -13.94
CA SER A 154 -5.36 2.44 -14.00
C SER A 154 -4.82 1.74 -12.74
N ALA A 155 -5.37 2.05 -11.56
CA ALA A 155 -5.00 1.37 -10.32
C ALA A 155 -5.33 -0.13 -10.38
N PHE A 156 -6.54 -0.48 -10.80
CA PHE A 156 -7.00 -1.86 -10.89
C PHE A 156 -6.16 -2.68 -11.86
N ASN A 157 -5.90 -2.14 -13.06
CA ASN A 157 -5.06 -2.78 -14.05
C ASN A 157 -3.60 -2.89 -13.60
N SER A 158 -3.07 -1.89 -12.87
CA SER A 158 -1.72 -1.93 -12.31
C SER A 158 -1.58 -3.03 -11.25
N ILE A 159 -2.57 -3.20 -10.38
CA ILE A 159 -2.60 -4.28 -9.38
C ILE A 159 -2.67 -5.65 -10.10
N ALA A 160 -3.57 -5.81 -11.08
CA ALA A 160 -3.68 -7.05 -11.84
C ALA A 160 -2.37 -7.39 -12.59
N HIS A 161 -1.71 -6.37 -13.16
CA HIS A 161 -0.42 -6.52 -13.81
C HIS A 161 0.67 -6.93 -12.82
N PHE A 162 0.69 -6.36 -11.61
CA PHE A 162 1.61 -6.78 -10.55
C PHE A 162 1.46 -8.27 -10.24
N PHE A 163 0.24 -8.76 -10.04
CA PHE A 163 -0.02 -10.18 -9.77
C PHE A 163 0.21 -11.10 -10.98
N SER A 164 0.38 -10.54 -12.18
CA SER A 164 0.76 -11.32 -13.37
C SER A 164 2.24 -11.67 -13.41
N LYS A 165 3.05 -11.16 -12.47
CA LYS A 165 4.46 -11.51 -12.34
C LYS A 165 4.58 -12.82 -11.59
N GLU A 166 5.46 -13.69 -12.09
CA GLU A 166 5.73 -15.01 -11.49
C GLU A 166 6.01 -14.92 -9.98
N ASP A 167 6.79 -13.93 -9.55
CA ASP A 167 7.23 -13.77 -8.17
C ASP A 167 6.34 -12.86 -7.30
N ALA A 168 5.13 -12.51 -7.77
CA ALA A 168 4.28 -11.49 -7.14
C ALA A 168 3.97 -11.79 -5.66
N LEU A 169 3.68 -13.05 -5.34
CA LEU A 169 3.38 -13.47 -3.96
C LEU A 169 4.59 -13.34 -3.05
N TYR A 170 5.80 -13.63 -3.55
CA TYR A 170 7.02 -13.50 -2.75
C TYR A 170 7.38 -12.05 -2.48
N ARG A 171 7.08 -11.14 -3.42
CA ARG A 171 7.24 -9.70 -3.23
C ARG A 171 6.38 -9.15 -2.08
N ILE A 172 5.33 -9.86 -1.66
CA ILE A 172 4.46 -9.48 -0.54
C ILE A 172 4.77 -10.29 0.72
N TYR A 173 4.84 -11.62 0.59
CA TYR A 173 4.76 -12.52 1.75
C TYR A 173 6.09 -13.09 2.22
N LEU A 174 7.10 -13.15 1.33
CA LEU A 174 8.45 -13.62 1.69
C LEU A 174 9.33 -12.43 2.07
N ARG A 175 9.47 -12.15 3.37
CA ARG A 175 10.13 -10.94 3.91
C ARG A 175 11.48 -10.61 3.26
N SER A 176 12.40 -11.56 3.20
CA SER A 176 13.74 -11.35 2.64
C SER A 176 13.72 -10.99 1.15
N TYR A 177 12.67 -11.43 0.44
CA TYR A 177 12.44 -11.11 -0.96
C TYR A 177 11.76 -9.75 -1.11
N ALA A 178 10.67 -9.51 -0.39
CA ALA A 178 9.91 -8.26 -0.36
C ALA A 178 10.81 -7.03 -0.07
N GLU A 179 11.76 -7.14 0.87
CA GLU A 179 12.68 -6.05 1.22
C GLU A 179 13.57 -5.55 0.06
N LYS A 180 13.74 -6.35 -1.00
CA LYS A 180 14.50 -5.99 -2.21
C LYS A 180 13.70 -5.11 -3.17
N PHE A 181 12.37 -5.18 -3.10
CA PHE A 181 11.46 -4.47 -4.00
C PHE A 181 10.71 -3.33 -3.32
N ALA A 182 10.73 -3.29 -1.98
CA ALA A 182 10.13 -2.20 -1.22
C ALA A 182 10.77 -0.85 -1.61
N PRO A 183 9.96 0.18 -1.92
CA PRO A 183 10.49 1.48 -2.27
C PRO A 183 11.26 2.07 -1.06
N PRO A 184 12.38 2.78 -1.29
CA PRO A 184 13.12 3.41 -0.22
C PRO A 184 12.25 4.42 0.55
N VAL A 185 12.14 4.23 1.87
CA VAL A 185 11.50 5.20 2.75
C VAL A 185 12.46 6.37 2.95
N ILE A 186 11.95 7.59 2.79
CA ILE A 186 12.73 8.82 2.97
C ILE A 186 12.21 9.67 4.13
N SER A 187 10.97 9.46 4.59
CA SER A 187 10.49 10.17 5.78
C SER A 187 9.42 9.38 6.54
N TYR A 188 9.37 9.67 7.83
CA TYR A 188 8.24 9.43 8.71
C TYR A 188 8.06 10.67 9.59
N LEU A 189 6.92 11.33 9.54
CA LEU A 189 6.62 12.53 10.31
C LEU A 189 5.31 12.34 11.07
N LYS A 190 5.31 12.66 12.36
CA LYS A 190 4.10 12.82 13.15
C LYS A 190 3.88 14.30 13.40
N THR A 191 2.67 14.78 13.14
CA THR A 191 2.33 16.19 13.31
C THR A 191 1.41 16.43 14.50
N ASN A 192 1.52 17.61 15.10
CA ASN A 192 0.62 18.04 16.18
C ASN A 192 -0.68 18.66 15.63
N ALA A 193 -1.56 19.12 16.53
CA ALA A 193 -2.83 19.77 16.19
C ALA A 193 -2.69 21.08 15.40
N SER A 194 -1.50 21.67 15.38
CA SER A 194 -1.17 22.88 14.61
C SER A 194 -0.50 22.58 13.27
N GLY A 195 -0.23 21.31 12.94
CA GLY A 195 0.47 20.91 11.72
C GLY A 195 1.98 21.08 11.79
N LYS A 196 2.56 21.24 12.99
CA LYS A 196 4.03 21.21 13.16
C LYS A 196 4.50 19.77 13.34
N ILE A 197 5.73 19.49 12.93
CA ILE A 197 6.38 18.20 13.14
C ILE A 197 6.59 17.98 14.64
N GLU A 198 5.76 17.15 15.28
CA GLU A 198 5.89 16.77 16.69
C GLU A 198 7.15 15.89 16.86
N SER A 199 7.30 14.90 15.99
CA SER A 199 8.41 13.96 15.96
C SER A 199 8.55 13.35 14.58
N GLY A 200 9.73 12.86 14.23
CA GLY A 200 9.90 12.15 12.97
C GLY A 200 11.35 12.04 12.53
N ILE A 201 11.54 11.50 11.36
CA ILE A 201 12.81 11.45 10.66
C ILE A 201 12.57 11.75 9.18
N VAL A 202 13.41 12.58 8.58
CA VAL A 202 13.35 12.91 7.15
C VAL A 202 14.74 12.83 6.54
N TRP A 203 14.80 12.43 5.27
CA TRP A 203 15.95 12.52 4.41
C TRP A 203 15.59 13.34 3.18
N THR A 204 16.38 14.38 2.92
CA THR A 204 16.25 15.25 1.75
C THR A 204 17.46 15.07 0.87
N GLY A 205 17.25 14.60 -0.36
CA GLY A 205 18.32 14.40 -1.34
C GLY A 205 19.01 15.71 -1.71
N LYS A 206 20.32 15.62 -1.99
CA LYS A 206 21.14 16.67 -2.59
C LYS A 206 21.70 16.16 -3.92
N GLU A 207 22.13 17.07 -4.79
CA GLU A 207 22.63 16.77 -6.14
C GLU A 207 23.83 15.81 -6.15
N THR A 208 24.59 15.74 -5.06
CA THR A 208 25.81 14.92 -4.94
C THR A 208 25.56 13.43 -4.64
N GLY A 209 24.31 12.95 -4.73
CA GLY A 209 23.90 11.58 -4.38
C GLY A 209 23.83 11.30 -2.86
N ASN A 210 24.33 12.22 -2.05
CA ASN A 210 24.09 12.28 -0.61
C ASN A 210 22.82 13.09 -0.31
N GLY A 211 22.31 12.99 0.92
CA GLY A 211 21.21 13.82 1.40
C GLY A 211 21.44 14.27 2.84
N LYS A 212 20.68 15.29 3.27
CA LYS A 212 20.62 15.69 4.67
C LYS A 212 19.52 14.90 5.34
N TYR A 213 19.82 14.26 6.46
CA TYR A 213 18.78 13.73 7.33
C TYR A 213 18.61 14.60 8.58
N GLU A 214 17.40 14.62 9.11
CA GLU A 214 17.03 15.31 10.34
C GLU A 214 16.09 14.43 11.16
N ILE A 215 16.31 14.37 12.47
CA ILE A 215 15.45 13.70 13.43
C ILE A 215 14.80 14.76 14.31
N TYR A 216 13.48 14.71 14.38
CA TYR A 216 12.62 15.62 15.12
C TYR A 216 12.10 14.97 16.39
N SER A 217 12.07 15.75 17.47
CA SER A 217 11.38 15.40 18.71
C SER A 217 10.94 16.67 19.43
N LYS A 218 9.70 16.69 19.92
CA LYS A 218 9.08 17.85 20.59
C LYS A 218 9.24 19.14 19.77
N GLU A 219 8.95 19.06 18.47
CA GLU A 219 9.03 20.19 17.52
C GLU A 219 10.43 20.74 17.26
N LYS A 220 11.49 20.04 17.66
CA LYS A 220 12.88 20.46 17.45
C LYS A 220 13.69 19.40 16.73
N ILE A 221 14.64 19.84 15.92
CA ILE A 221 15.67 18.97 15.37
C ILE A 221 16.63 18.60 16.52
N ILE A 222 16.70 17.31 16.85
CA ILE A 222 17.58 16.80 17.90
C ILE A 222 18.85 16.14 17.35
N GLN A 223 18.84 15.77 16.06
CA GLN A 223 19.98 15.18 15.37
C GLN A 223 19.88 15.48 13.88
N SER A 224 21.02 15.71 13.23
CA SER A 224 21.09 15.82 11.78
C SER A 224 22.45 15.34 11.27
N GLY A 225 22.53 15.05 9.98
CA GLY A 225 23.78 14.67 9.34
C GLY A 225 23.64 14.51 7.83
N ILE A 226 24.74 14.16 7.17
CA ILE A 226 24.79 13.92 5.73
C ILE A 226 25.06 12.43 5.48
N GLN A 227 24.21 11.78 4.69
CA GLN A 227 24.42 10.40 4.27
C GLN A 227 23.64 10.08 2.99
N ASN A 228 24.07 9.06 2.26
CA ASN A 228 23.33 8.54 1.11
C ASN A 228 22.06 7.77 1.55
N LEU A 229 21.18 7.48 0.59
CA LEU A 229 19.90 6.83 0.83
C LEU A 229 20.04 5.40 1.39
N SER A 230 21.08 4.67 0.98
CA SER A 230 21.36 3.31 1.47
C SER A 230 21.67 3.31 2.97
N ASN A 231 22.54 4.22 3.41
CA ASN A 231 22.87 4.40 4.82
C ASN A 231 21.66 4.91 5.62
N PHE A 232 20.85 5.79 5.02
CA PHE A 232 19.63 6.27 5.65
C PHE A 232 18.63 5.16 5.96
N LYS A 233 18.52 4.12 5.13
CA LYS A 233 17.68 2.94 5.44
C LYS A 233 18.02 2.32 6.80
N LYS A 234 19.31 2.30 7.18
CA LYS A 234 19.74 1.82 8.50
C LYS A 234 19.33 2.78 9.62
N THR A 235 19.62 4.07 9.46
CA THR A 235 19.23 5.10 10.45
C THR A 235 17.72 5.16 10.67
N PHE A 236 16.94 5.02 9.60
CA PHE A 236 15.48 4.95 9.65
C PHE A 236 15.00 3.75 10.48
N ARG A 237 15.54 2.56 10.25
CA ARG A 237 15.22 1.35 11.03
C ARG A 237 15.59 1.51 12.51
N GLU A 238 16.76 2.07 12.79
CA GLU A 238 17.19 2.37 14.17
C GLU A 238 16.24 3.36 14.86
N TYR A 239 15.80 4.40 14.15
CA TYR A 239 14.81 5.34 14.64
C TYR A 239 13.48 4.65 14.99
N PHE A 240 12.94 3.80 14.10
CA PHE A 240 11.70 3.06 14.34
C PHE A 240 11.80 2.16 15.56
N ASN A 241 12.85 1.34 15.62
CA ASN A 241 13.08 0.41 16.73
C ASN A 241 13.21 1.14 18.07
N LYS A 242 13.94 2.26 18.12
CA LYS A 242 14.14 3.04 19.35
C LYS A 242 12.84 3.66 19.87
N ASN A 243 11.92 4.01 18.98
CA ASN A 243 10.68 4.70 19.33
C ASN A 243 9.45 3.77 19.41
N GLY A 244 9.65 2.44 19.28
CA GLY A 244 8.54 1.47 19.32
C GLY A 244 7.53 1.67 18.20
N ILE A 245 7.97 2.22 17.07
CA ILE A 245 7.14 2.36 15.87
C ILE A 245 7.25 1.04 15.13
N GLU A 246 6.21 0.21 15.21
CA GLU A 246 6.18 -1.07 14.49
C GLU A 246 6.15 -0.83 12.97
N ASN A 247 6.89 -1.66 12.23
CA ASN A 247 6.90 -1.67 10.76
C ASN A 247 5.83 -2.61 10.22
#